data_AF-G9L0X3-F1
#
_entry.id   AF-G9L0X3-F1
#
_cell.length_a   1.000
_cell.length_b   1.000
_cell.length_c   1.000
_cell.angle_alpha   90.00
_cell.angle_beta   90.00
_cell.angle_gamma   90.00
#
_symmetry.space_group_name_H-M   'P 1'
#
loop_
_entity.id
_entity.type
_entity.pdbx_description
1 polymer ?
#
loop_
_entity_poly.entity_id
_entity_poly.type
_entity_poly.pdbx_seq_one_letter_code
_entity_poly.pdbx_strand_id
1 'polypeptide(L)'
;FRVEEILEQADYLYESGETEKLYQLLTQYKESEDAELLWRLARASRDIAQLSGTSEEEKKLLIYEALEYAKRALEKNESSFAAHKWYAICISDVGDYEGIKAKIANAYIIKEHFEKAIELNPKDATSIHLMGIWCYTFAEMPWYQRRIAKVLFATPPSSTYEEVV
;
A
#
# COMPACT_ATOMS: atom_id res chain seq x y z
N PHE A 1 13.98 8.79 23.35
CA PHE A 1 14.37 8.37 21.99
C PHE A 1 13.89 9.44 21.03
N ARG A 2 14.74 9.91 20.12
CA ARG A 2 14.33 10.92 19.14
C ARG A 2 13.95 10.17 17.86
N VAL A 3 12.68 10.24 17.46
CA VAL A 3 12.17 9.52 16.27
C VAL A 3 13.01 9.86 15.02
N GLU A 4 13.48 11.09 14.91
CA GLU A 4 14.37 11.55 13.83
C GLU A 4 15.62 10.68 13.65
N GLU A 5 16.30 10.28 14.74
CA GLU A 5 17.50 9.43 14.67
C GLU A 5 17.19 8.05 14.09
N ILE A 6 16.00 7.51 14.41
CA ILE A 6 15.54 6.22 13.88
C ILE A 6 15.18 6.34 12.40
N LEU A 7 14.56 7.45 11.99
CA LEU A 7 14.23 7.73 10.60
C LEU A 7 15.49 7.86 9.75
N GLU A 8 16.48 8.61 10.22
CA GLU A 8 17.79 8.73 9.55
C GLU A 8 18.47 7.37 9.40
N GLN A 9 18.47 6.56 10.46
CA GLN A 9 19.04 5.22 10.41
C GLN A 9 18.27 4.30 9.45
N ALA A 10 16.94 4.36 9.44
CA ALA A 10 16.09 3.59 8.54
C ALA A 10 16.32 3.98 7.07
N ASP A 11 16.44 5.27 6.78
CA ASP A 11 16.70 5.76 5.43
C ASP A 11 18.12 5.36 4.97
N TYR A 12 19.13 5.43 5.83
CA TYR A 12 20.47 4.92 5.53
C TYR A 12 20.48 3.42 5.20
N LEU A 13 19.79 2.60 6.00
CA LEU A 13 19.70 1.14 5.75
C LEU A 13 18.96 0.84 4.44
N TYR A 14 17.93 1.62 4.12
CA TYR A 14 17.20 1.50 2.85
C TYR A 14 18.09 1.83 1.65
N GLU A 15 18.81 2.95 1.69
CA GLU A 15 19.73 3.37 0.63
C GLU A 15 20.90 2.40 0.47
N SER A 16 21.33 1.75 1.55
CA SER A 16 22.38 0.74 1.55
C SER A 16 21.92 -0.64 1.06
N GLY A 17 20.62 -0.84 0.80
CA GLY A 17 20.06 -2.13 0.40
C GLY A 17 20.05 -3.19 1.50
N GLU A 18 20.16 -2.77 2.76
CA GLU A 18 20.23 -3.64 3.94
C GLU A 18 18.81 -4.00 4.43
N THR A 19 18.01 -4.62 3.56
CA THR A 19 16.56 -4.85 3.74
C THR A 19 16.22 -5.57 5.04
N GLU A 20 16.95 -6.64 5.38
CA GLU A 20 16.73 -7.41 6.61
C GLU A 20 16.99 -6.58 7.87
N LYS A 21 18.09 -5.81 7.89
CA LYS A 21 18.42 -4.93 9.03
C LYS A 21 17.41 -3.79 9.15
N LEU A 22 16.97 -3.22 8.03
CA LEU A 22 15.92 -2.20 8.00
C LEU A 22 14.63 -2.73 8.62
N TYR A 23 14.19 -3.92 8.21
CA TYR A 23 12.98 -4.53 8.74
C TYR A 23 13.11 -4.83 10.24
N GLN A 24 14.24 -5.38 10.69
CA GLN A 24 14.54 -5.64 12.10
C GLN A 24 14.56 -4.36 12.95
N LEU A 25 15.04 -3.23 12.39
CA LEU A 25 14.99 -1.94 13.07
C LEU A 25 13.56 -1.45 13.22
N LEU A 26 12.80 -1.41 12.13
CA LEU A 26 11.47 -0.79 12.10
C LEU A 26 10.40 -1.62 12.82
N THR A 27 10.53 -2.95 12.87
CA THR A 27 9.60 -3.83 13.60
C THR A 27 9.60 -3.58 15.11
N GLN A 28 10.66 -3.00 15.67
CA GLN A 28 10.69 -2.55 17.07
C GLN A 28 9.68 -1.42 17.34
N TYR A 29 9.22 -0.74 16.28
CA TYR A 29 8.28 0.38 16.31
C TYR A 29 6.94 0.07 15.65
N LYS A 30 6.57 -1.21 15.50
CA LYS A 30 5.31 -1.62 14.87
C LYS A 30 4.04 -1.08 15.55
N GLU A 31 4.11 -0.77 16.85
CA GLU A 31 3.03 -0.15 17.62
C GLU A 31 3.11 1.39 17.64
N SER A 32 4.00 1.98 16.84
CA SER A 32 4.13 3.45 16.75
C SER A 32 2.85 4.08 16.18
N GLU A 33 2.61 5.32 16.57
CA GLU A 33 1.59 6.19 15.97
C GLU A 33 2.19 7.22 15.02
N ASP A 34 3.51 7.17 14.81
CA ASP A 34 4.22 8.04 13.88
C ASP A 34 4.08 7.53 12.44
N ALA A 35 3.45 8.34 11.59
CA ALA A 35 3.22 7.99 10.19
C ALA A 35 4.51 7.71 9.42
N GLU A 36 5.61 8.41 9.72
CA GLU A 36 6.90 8.27 9.03
C GLU A 36 7.58 6.94 9.31
N LEU A 37 7.41 6.41 10.53
CA LEU A 37 7.85 5.05 10.87
C LEU A 37 6.95 4.00 10.22
N LEU A 38 5.63 4.20 10.25
CA LEU A 38 4.66 3.21 9.77
C LEU A 38 4.73 2.96 8.27
N TRP A 39 4.81 4.01 7.43
CA TRP A 39 4.92 3.78 5.98
C TRP A 39 6.28 3.17 5.60
N ARG A 40 7.35 3.49 6.32
CA ARG A 40 8.66 2.86 6.13
C ARG A 40 8.63 1.38 6.51
N LEU A 41 7.91 1.04 7.57
CA LEU A 41 7.70 -0.36 7.97
C LEU A 41 6.87 -1.11 6.93
N ALA A 42 5.82 -0.50 6.38
CA ALA A 42 5.06 -1.08 5.26
C ALA A 42 5.98 -1.40 4.06
N ARG A 43 6.81 -0.44 3.65
CA ARG A 43 7.83 -0.63 2.61
C ARG A 43 8.77 -1.79 2.94
N ALA A 44 9.37 -1.78 4.12
CA ALA A 44 10.33 -2.81 4.52
C ALA A 44 9.71 -4.21 4.56
N SER A 45 8.47 -4.32 5.07
CA SER A 45 7.71 -5.59 5.11
C SER A 45 7.49 -6.12 3.69
N ARG A 46 7.06 -5.25 2.76
CA ARG A 46 6.91 -5.59 1.35
C ARG A 46 8.24 -6.00 0.71
N ASP A 47 9.32 -5.27 1.00
CA ASP A 47 10.64 -5.57 0.42
C ASP A 47 11.16 -6.95 0.89
N ILE A 48 10.95 -7.32 2.16
CA ILE A 48 11.22 -8.69 2.65
C ILE A 48 10.36 -9.72 1.90
N ALA A 49 9.07 -9.42 1.66
CA ALA A 49 8.17 -10.30 0.94
C ALA A 49 8.60 -10.58 -0.52
N GLN A 50 9.43 -9.71 -1.10
CA GLN A 50 9.95 -9.85 -2.47
C GLN A 50 11.36 -10.49 -2.52
N LEU A 51 11.98 -10.80 -1.39
CA LEU A 51 13.26 -11.51 -1.37
C LEU A 51 13.08 -12.95 -1.88
N SER A 52 14.06 -13.45 -2.63
CA SER A 52 14.03 -14.80 -3.19
C SER A 52 14.04 -15.92 -2.13
N GLY A 53 14.46 -15.59 -0.90
CA GLY A 53 14.51 -16.53 0.23
C GLY A 53 13.19 -16.65 0.99
N THR A 54 12.22 -15.77 0.73
CA THR A 54 10.96 -15.71 1.47
C THR A 54 9.97 -16.74 0.91
N SER A 55 9.38 -17.56 1.80
CA SER A 55 8.37 -18.56 1.40
C SER A 55 7.07 -17.90 0.91
N GLU A 56 6.25 -18.60 0.14
CA GLU A 56 4.96 -18.06 -0.33
C GLU A 56 3.98 -17.79 0.84
N GLU A 57 4.01 -18.63 1.87
CA GLU A 57 3.22 -18.43 3.09
C GLU A 57 3.66 -17.16 3.83
N GLU A 58 4.96 -16.96 4.01
CA GLU A 58 5.52 -15.78 4.67
C GLU A 58 5.31 -14.51 3.85
N LYS A 59 5.49 -14.60 2.53
CA LYS A 59 5.21 -13.51 1.60
C LYS A 59 3.77 -13.03 1.74
N LYS A 60 2.80 -13.94 1.77
CA LYS A 60 1.39 -13.57 1.97
C LYS A 60 1.20 -12.83 3.30
N LEU A 61 1.74 -13.34 4.40
CA LEU A 61 1.64 -12.69 5.72
C LEU A 61 2.21 -11.26 5.69
N LEU A 62 3.44 -11.11 5.19
CA LEU A 62 4.13 -9.82 5.11
C LEU A 62 3.39 -8.80 4.23
N ILE A 63 2.77 -9.23 3.13
CA ILE A 63 1.99 -8.34 2.26
C ILE A 63 0.73 -7.82 2.97
N TYR A 64 0.04 -8.66 3.76
CA TYR A 64 -1.09 -8.21 4.57
C TYR A 64 -0.65 -7.30 5.73
N GLU A 65 0.45 -7.62 6.41
CA GLU A 65 1.02 -6.74 7.45
C GLU A 65 1.45 -5.38 6.86
N ALA A 66 2.08 -5.38 5.69
CA ALA A 66 2.45 -4.15 4.99
C ALA A 66 1.23 -3.26 4.73
N LEU A 67 0.11 -3.85 4.29
CA LEU A 67 -1.14 -3.10 4.10
C LEU A 67 -1.66 -2.52 5.41
N GLU A 68 -1.62 -3.27 6.51
CA GLU A 68 -2.04 -2.78 7.83
C GLU A 68 -1.20 -1.57 8.27
N TYR A 69 0.13 -1.67 8.16
CA TYR A 69 1.03 -0.57 8.49
C TYR A 69 0.80 0.66 7.59
N ALA A 70 0.62 0.45 6.29
CA ALA A 70 0.36 1.55 5.35
C ALA A 70 -0.99 2.24 5.63
N LYS A 71 -2.02 1.47 5.97
CA LYS A 71 -3.33 1.98 6.36
C LYS A 71 -3.21 2.84 7.62
N ARG A 72 -2.54 2.34 8.65
CA ARG A 72 -2.29 3.09 9.89
C ARG A 72 -1.47 4.35 9.63
N ALA A 73 -0.45 4.30 8.78
CA ALA A 73 0.33 5.47 8.40
C ALA A 73 -0.56 6.57 7.79
N LEU A 74 -1.48 6.17 6.92
CA LEU A 74 -2.44 7.07 6.29
C LEU A 74 -3.42 7.66 7.30
N GLU A 75 -3.99 6.85 8.20
CA GLU A 75 -4.88 7.31 9.28
C GLU A 75 -4.19 8.33 10.21
N LYS A 76 -2.88 8.20 10.42
CA LYS A 76 -2.10 9.13 11.24
C LYS A 76 -1.70 10.41 10.50
N ASN A 77 -1.54 10.37 9.18
CA ASN A 77 -1.23 11.54 8.37
C ASN A 77 -1.70 11.40 6.91
N GLU A 78 -2.93 11.84 6.64
CA GLU A 78 -3.52 11.90 5.29
C GLU A 78 -2.87 12.96 4.38
N SER A 79 -2.02 13.85 4.93
CA SER A 79 -1.25 14.81 4.13
C SER A 79 0.13 14.26 3.73
N SER A 80 0.47 13.02 4.09
CA SER A 80 1.72 12.38 3.68
C SER A 80 1.58 11.72 2.31
N PHE A 81 2.30 12.25 1.32
CA PHE A 81 2.35 11.62 -0.02
C PHE A 81 2.88 10.18 0.06
N ALA A 82 3.80 9.90 0.99
CA ALA A 82 4.40 8.59 1.16
C ALA A 82 3.40 7.58 1.74
N ALA A 83 2.56 8.00 2.69
CA ALA A 83 1.49 7.16 3.22
C ALA A 83 0.47 6.80 2.12
N HIS A 84 0.03 7.77 1.32
CA HIS A 84 -0.82 7.52 0.16
C HIS A 84 -0.17 6.54 -0.85
N LYS A 85 1.10 6.78 -1.21
CA LYS A 85 1.85 5.91 -2.12
C LYS A 85 1.92 4.47 -1.62
N TRP A 86 2.36 4.26 -0.38
CA TRP A 86 2.53 2.91 0.15
C TRP A 86 1.21 2.21 0.40
N TYR A 87 0.15 2.93 0.77
CA TYR A 87 -1.18 2.35 0.87
C TYR A 87 -1.68 1.84 -0.49
N ALA A 88 -1.54 2.63 -1.56
CA ALA A 88 -1.89 2.21 -2.92
C ALA A 88 -1.10 0.97 -3.39
N ILE A 89 0.22 0.95 -3.12
CA ILE A 89 1.08 -0.20 -3.46
C ILE A 89 0.63 -1.46 -2.71
N CYS A 90 0.44 -1.37 -1.39
CA CYS A 90 0.07 -2.54 -0.58
C CYS A 90 -1.34 -3.06 -0.91
N ILE A 91 -2.30 -2.17 -1.24
CA ILE A 91 -3.61 -2.59 -1.76
C ILE A 91 -3.45 -3.39 -3.06
N SER A 92 -2.58 -2.92 -3.96
CA SER A 92 -2.30 -3.62 -5.22
C SER A 92 -1.73 -5.01 -4.95
N ASP A 93 -0.77 -5.12 -4.02
CA ASP A 93 -0.11 -6.39 -3.70
C ASP A 93 -1.09 -7.40 -3.06
N VAL A 94 -1.96 -6.98 -2.11
CA VAL A 94 -2.96 -7.91 -1.53
C VAL A 94 -3.99 -8.37 -2.56
N GLY A 95 -4.24 -7.56 -3.60
CA GLY A 95 -5.17 -7.90 -4.66
C GLY A 95 -4.85 -9.24 -5.33
N ASP A 96 -3.56 -9.63 -5.38
CA ASP A 96 -3.13 -10.93 -5.91
C ASP A 96 -3.71 -12.12 -5.13
N TYR A 97 -4.10 -11.93 -3.86
CA TYR A 97 -4.66 -12.96 -2.99
C TYR A 97 -6.19 -12.88 -2.84
N GLU A 98 -6.82 -11.76 -3.17
CA GLU A 98 -8.26 -11.51 -2.94
C GLU A 98 -9.16 -11.78 -4.16
N GLY A 99 -8.54 -12.09 -5.30
CA GLY A 99 -9.24 -12.47 -6.53
C GLY A 99 -9.79 -11.29 -7.33
N ILE A 100 -10.41 -11.61 -8.47
CA ILE A 100 -10.68 -10.62 -9.52
C ILE A 100 -11.67 -9.52 -9.11
N LYS A 101 -12.66 -9.82 -8.27
CA LYS A 101 -13.65 -8.83 -7.82
C LYS A 101 -13.01 -7.77 -6.93
N ALA A 102 -12.23 -8.21 -5.94
CA ALA A 102 -11.50 -7.33 -5.04
C ALA A 102 -10.48 -6.49 -5.82
N LYS A 103 -9.71 -7.09 -6.74
CA LYS A 103 -8.79 -6.35 -7.64
C LYS A 103 -9.48 -5.21 -8.38
N ILE A 104 -10.67 -5.46 -8.94
CA ILE A 104 -11.41 -4.44 -9.70
C ILE A 104 -11.95 -3.34 -8.78
N ALA A 105 -12.45 -3.69 -7.59
CA ALA A 105 -12.91 -2.70 -6.61
C ALA A 105 -11.76 -1.82 -6.13
N ASN A 106 -10.66 -2.46 -5.75
CA ASN A 106 -9.45 -1.82 -5.24
C ASN A 106 -8.73 -0.97 -6.30
N ALA A 107 -8.87 -1.27 -7.60
CA ALA A 107 -8.24 -0.50 -8.66
C ALA A 107 -8.60 1.00 -8.60
N TYR A 108 -9.82 1.35 -8.22
CA TYR A 108 -10.23 2.76 -8.13
C TYR A 108 -9.63 3.43 -6.90
N ILE A 109 -9.60 2.73 -5.76
CA ILE A 109 -8.95 3.20 -4.53
C ILE A 109 -7.46 3.45 -4.79
N ILE A 110 -6.77 2.51 -5.43
CA ILE A 110 -5.35 2.64 -5.82
C ILE A 110 -5.13 3.91 -6.66
N LYS A 111 -6.00 4.17 -7.65
CA LYS A 111 -5.93 5.37 -8.48
C LYS A 111 -6.05 6.65 -7.64
N GLU A 112 -7.08 6.74 -6.79
CA GLU A 112 -7.32 7.91 -5.94
C GLU A 112 -6.12 8.22 -5.04
N HIS A 113 -5.52 7.19 -4.42
CA HIS A 113 -4.36 7.38 -3.57
C HIS A 113 -3.10 7.78 -4.35
N PHE A 114 -2.86 7.23 -5.56
CA PHE A 114 -1.75 7.72 -6.39
C PHE A 114 -1.98 9.15 -6.90
N GLU A 115 -3.21 9.52 -7.28
CA GLU A 115 -3.54 10.91 -7.65
C GLU A 115 -3.23 11.86 -6.49
N LYS A 116 -3.64 11.50 -5.27
CA LYS A 116 -3.35 12.29 -4.08
C LYS A 116 -1.87 12.35 -3.73
N ALA A 117 -1.13 11.24 -3.86
CA ALA A 117 0.32 11.22 -3.67
C ALA A 117 1.03 12.16 -4.65
N ILE A 118 0.62 12.19 -5.92
CA ILE A 118 1.17 13.08 -6.95
C ILE A 118 0.79 14.54 -6.67
N GLU A 119 -0.43 14.82 -6.21
CA GLU A 119 -0.86 16.16 -5.80
C GLU A 119 0.02 16.70 -4.66
N LEU A 120 0.26 15.87 -3.63
CA LEU A 120 1.06 16.23 -2.46
C LEU A 120 2.56 16.32 -2.78
N ASN A 121 3.07 15.46 -3.67
CA ASN A 121 4.45 15.49 -4.13
C ASN A 121 4.56 15.19 -5.64
N PRO A 122 4.49 16.22 -6.50
CA PRO A 122 4.53 16.05 -7.96
C PRO A 122 5.90 15.66 -8.50
N LYS A 123 6.92 15.50 -7.63
CA LYS A 123 8.27 15.07 -8.00
C LYS A 123 8.55 13.61 -7.63
N ASP A 124 7.62 12.93 -6.97
CA ASP A 124 7.79 11.51 -6.63
C ASP A 124 7.65 10.64 -7.89
N ALA A 125 8.80 10.25 -8.44
CA ALA A 125 8.85 9.47 -9.68
C ALA A 125 8.11 8.12 -9.56
N THR A 126 8.12 7.49 -8.37
CA THR A 126 7.43 6.22 -8.14
C THR A 126 5.92 6.37 -8.31
N SER A 127 5.30 7.37 -7.68
CA SER A 127 3.85 7.60 -7.79
C SER A 127 3.43 7.89 -9.23
N ILE A 128 4.21 8.73 -9.94
CA ILE A 128 3.95 9.05 -11.35
C ILE A 128 4.06 7.79 -12.23
N HIS A 129 5.12 7.00 -12.03
CA HIS A 129 5.34 5.79 -12.79
C HIS A 129 4.24 4.76 -12.56
N LEU A 130 3.87 4.50 -11.30
CA LEU A 130 2.82 3.54 -10.94
C LEU A 130 1.44 3.98 -11.40
N MET A 131 1.16 5.29 -11.43
CA MET A 131 -0.04 5.82 -12.08
C MET A 131 -0.05 5.52 -13.59
N GLY A 132 1.10 5.66 -14.25
CA GLY A 132 1.26 5.28 -15.66
C GLY A 132 0.97 3.79 -15.90
N ILE A 133 1.52 2.92 -15.04
CA ILE A 133 1.23 1.47 -15.08
C ILE A 133 -0.27 1.22 -14.87
N TRP A 134 -0.88 1.86 -13.88
CA TRP A 134 -2.31 1.74 -13.61
C TRP A 134 -3.15 2.09 -14.85
N CYS A 135 -2.88 3.24 -15.48
CA CYS A 135 -3.58 3.68 -16.69
C CYS A 135 -3.44 2.67 -17.83
N TYR A 136 -2.23 2.14 -18.03
CA TYR A 136 -1.96 1.13 -19.05
C TYR A 136 -2.73 -0.17 -18.77
N THR A 137 -2.63 -0.72 -17.56
CA THR A 137 -3.33 -1.95 -17.16
C THR A 137 -4.85 -1.80 -17.26
N PHE A 138 -5.39 -0.64 -16.87
CA PHE A 138 -6.83 -0.40 -16.95
C PHE A 138 -7.31 -0.24 -18.39
N ALA A 139 -6.52 0.40 -19.26
CA ALA A 139 -6.83 0.49 -20.69
C ALA A 139 -6.85 -0.89 -21.37
N GLU A 140 -5.92 -1.77 -20.99
CA GLU A 140 -5.83 -3.15 -21.49
C GLU A 140 -6.82 -4.13 -20.84
N MET A 141 -7.63 -3.68 -19.87
CA MET A 141 -8.54 -4.54 -19.13
C MET A 141 -9.50 -5.31 -20.06
N PRO A 142 -9.55 -6.65 -19.99
CA PRO A 142 -10.44 -7.47 -20.80
C PRO A 142 -11.93 -7.09 -20.64
N TRP A 143 -12.70 -7.25 -21.71
CA TRP A 143 -14.11 -6.85 -21.76
C TRP A 143 -14.97 -7.47 -20.64
N TYR A 144 -14.67 -8.70 -20.21
CA TYR A 144 -15.42 -9.38 -19.14
C TYR A 144 -15.15 -8.76 -17.76
N GLN A 145 -13.93 -8.30 -17.49
CA GLN A 145 -13.59 -7.58 -16.27
C GLN A 145 -14.27 -6.21 -16.24
N ARG A 146 -14.37 -5.53 -17.39
CA ARG A 146 -15.14 -4.27 -17.51
C ARG A 146 -16.62 -4.45 -17.17
N ARG A 147 -17.21 -5.62 -17.46
CA ARG A 147 -18.60 -5.93 -17.05
C ARG A 147 -18.72 -6.10 -15.53
N ILE A 148 -17.76 -6.77 -14.89
CA ILE A 148 -17.71 -6.90 -13.42
C ILE A 148 -17.62 -5.52 -12.77
N ALA A 149 -16.74 -4.65 -13.28
CA ALA A 149 -16.65 -3.27 -12.82
C ALA A 149 -18.00 -2.54 -12.93
N LYS A 150 -18.64 -2.56 -14.10
CA LYS A 150 -19.96 -1.93 -14.28
C LYS A 150 -21.00 -2.43 -13.28
N VAL A 151 -21.03 -3.73 -12.96
CA VAL A 151 -21.98 -4.28 -11.99
C VAL A 151 -21.65 -3.82 -10.57
N LEU A 152 -20.38 -3.90 -10.14
CA LEU A 152 -19.96 -3.48 -8.80
C LEU A 152 -20.27 -1.99 -8.55
N PHE A 153 -20.02 -1.12 -9.54
CA PHE A 153 -20.21 0.33 -9.38
C PHE A 153 -21.61 0.84 -9.76
N ALA A 154 -22.40 0.06 -10.51
CA ALA A 154 -23.82 0.40 -10.74
C ALA A 154 -24.74 -0.08 -9.61
N THR A 155 -24.25 -0.95 -8.73
CA THR A 155 -25.00 -1.37 -7.53
C THR A 155 -24.77 -0.31 -6.45
N PRO A 156 -25.77 0.50 -6.08
CA PRO A 156 -25.62 1.42 -4.95
C PRO A 156 -25.33 0.60 -3.68
N PRO A 157 -24.50 1.10 -2.74
CA PRO A 157 -24.28 0.42 -1.47
C PRO A 157 -25.64 0.24 -0.79
N SER A 158 -26.13 -1.00 -0.74
CA SER A 158 -27.36 -1.31 -0.02
C SER A 158 -27.04 -1.36 1.46
N SER A 159 -27.30 -0.27 2.19
CA SER A 159 -27.36 -0.33 3.64
C SER A 159 -28.59 -1.16 4.02
N THR A 160 -28.39 -2.38 4.49
CA THR A 160 -29.41 -3.09 5.27
C THR A 160 -29.42 -2.52 6.68
N TYR A 161 -30.61 -2.16 7.19
CA TYR A 161 -30.85 -1.58 8.51
C TYR A 161 -30.57 -2.54 9.69
N GLU A 162 -29.59 -3.45 9.59
CA GLU A 162 -29.30 -4.46 10.63
C GLU A 162 -27.96 -4.27 11.35
N GLU A 163 -27.18 -3.23 11.06
CA GLU A 163 -25.98 -2.86 11.86
C GLU A 163 -26.22 -1.64 12.75
N VAL A 164 -27.38 -1.60 13.41
CA VAL A 164 -27.56 -0.81 14.64
C VAL A 164 -28.26 -1.68 15.66
N VAL A 165 -27.49 -2.49 16.39
CA VAL A 165 -27.83 -2.95 17.75
C VAL A 165 -26.56 -2.92 18.59
#